data_AF-A0A1M6GU81-F1
#
_entry.id   AF-A0A1M6GU81-F1
#
_cell.length_a   1.000
_cell.length_b   1.000
_cell.length_c   1.000
_cell.angle_alpha   90.00
_cell.angle_beta   90.00
_cell.angle_gamma   90.00
#
_symmetry.space_group_name_H-M   'P 1'
#
loop_
_entity.id
_entity.type
_entity.pdbx_description
1 polymer ?
#
loop_
_entity_poly.entity_id
_entity_poly.type
_entity_poly.pdbx_seq_one_letter_code
_entity_poly.pdbx_strand_id
1 'polypeptide(L)'
;MKYGDKLIYMEGIIVELHDGAVGIDLKGRLGFLKVPMRMLISDYPLKIGQEVGFNMSYPEVLSPEVNEKYVSNIEKRNKSDKEVE
;
A
#
# COMPACT_ATOMS: atom_id res chain seq x y z
N MET A 1 -18.97 4.16 -2.87
CA MET A 1 -18.46 2.91 -2.27
C MET A 1 -19.59 2.26 -1.52
N LYS A 2 -19.84 0.97 -1.75
CA LYS A 2 -20.95 0.22 -1.16
C LYS A 2 -20.60 -0.37 0.23
N TYR A 3 -19.32 -0.47 0.56
CA TYR A 3 -18.79 -1.10 1.78
C TYR A 3 -17.87 -0.15 2.58
N GLY A 4 -17.86 1.16 2.28
CA GLY A 4 -17.03 2.14 2.98
C GLY A 4 -17.30 2.28 4.48
N ASP A 5 -18.46 1.82 4.95
CA ASP A 5 -18.86 1.87 6.36
C ASP A 5 -18.23 0.72 7.19
N LYS A 6 -17.71 -0.34 6.54
CA LYS A 6 -17.06 -1.47 7.21
C LYS A 6 -15.56 -1.21 7.34
N LEU A 7 -15.20 -0.44 8.36
CA LEU A 7 -13.81 -0.22 8.76
C LEU A 7 -13.32 -1.41 9.59
N ILE A 8 -12.19 -1.99 9.21
CA ILE A 8 -11.48 -2.99 10.01
C ILE A 8 -10.20 -2.37 10.56
N TYR A 9 -9.98 -2.56 11.85
CA TYR A 9 -8.74 -2.17 12.50
C TYR A 9 -7.67 -3.19 12.12
N MET A 10 -6.63 -2.72 11.45
CA MET A 10 -5.46 -3.51 11.09
C MET A 10 -4.26 -3.06 11.89
N GLU A 11 -3.44 -4.03 12.25
CA GLU A 11 -2.18 -3.81 12.93
C GLU A 11 -1.03 -4.33 12.07
N GLY A 12 0.10 -3.66 12.14
CA GLY A 12 1.33 -4.05 11.46
C GLY A 12 2.56 -3.65 12.26
N ILE A 13 3.72 -4.05 11.74
CA ILE A 13 5.03 -3.74 12.31
C ILE A 13 5.86 -3.07 11.23
N ILE A 14 6.55 -1.98 11.57
CA ILE A 14 7.50 -1.34 10.66
C ILE A 14 8.71 -2.25 10.50
N VAL A 15 8.93 -2.78 9.29
CA VAL A 15 10.08 -3.66 8.99
C VAL A 15 11.17 -2.93 8.22
N GLU A 16 10.82 -1.91 7.44
CA GLU A 16 11.78 -1.15 6.62
C GLU A 16 11.56 0.36 6.77
N LEU A 17 12.68 1.09 6.88
CA LEU A 17 12.70 2.55 6.83
C LEU A 17 13.61 2.98 5.69
N HIS A 18 13.04 3.66 4.71
CA HIS A 18 13.77 4.35 3.64
C HIS A 18 13.60 5.87 3.78
N ASP A 19 14.46 6.61 3.07
CA ASP A 19 14.49 8.08 3.05
C ASP A 19 13.26 8.66 2.34
N GLY A 20 12.10 8.59 3.01
CA GLY A 20 10.79 9.06 2.51
C GLY A 20 9.69 8.01 2.45
N ALA A 21 9.97 6.73 2.72
CA ALA A 21 8.98 5.66 2.70
C ALA A 21 9.20 4.65 3.84
N VAL A 22 8.10 4.10 4.34
CA VAL A 22 8.07 3.14 5.44
C VAL A 22 7.42 1.85 4.94
N GLY A 23 8.10 0.74 5.17
CA GLY A 23 7.57 -0.60 4.93
C GLY A 23 6.92 -1.15 6.19
N ILE A 24 5.63 -1.48 6.10
CA ILE A 24 4.82 -2.03 7.18
C ILE A 24 4.44 -3.46 6.80
N ASP A 25 4.79 -4.42 7.65
CA ASP A 25 4.31 -5.80 7.54
C ASP A 25 3.02 -5.95 8.34
N LEU A 26 1.95 -6.40 7.70
CA LEU A 26 0.63 -6.53 8.32
C LEU A 26 0.53 -7.85 9.09
N LYS A 27 0.13 -7.76 10.36
CA LYS A 27 -0.12 -8.93 11.19
C LYS A 27 -1.21 -9.81 10.55
N GLY A 28 -1.05 -11.13 10.70
CA GLY A 28 -1.95 -12.11 10.09
C GLY A 28 -1.56 -12.56 8.68
N ARG A 29 -0.33 -12.28 8.23
CA ARG A 29 0.20 -12.63 6.90
C ARG A 29 -0.63 -12.02 5.76
N LEU A 30 -1.16 -10.82 6.00
CA LEU A 30 -1.93 -10.08 5.00
C LEU A 30 -1.03 -9.43 3.94
N GLY A 31 0.28 -9.37 4.20
CA GLY A 31 1.30 -8.93 3.25
C GLY A 31 2.04 -7.69 3.73
N PHE A 32 2.70 -7.04 2.78
CA PHE A 32 3.56 -5.89 3.01
C PHE A 32 2.96 -4.64 2.36
N LEU A 33 2.97 -3.53 3.09
CA LEU A 33 2.46 -2.24 2.67
C LEU A 33 3.58 -1.19 2.77
N LYS A 34 3.90 -0.54 1.64
CA LYS A 34 4.84 0.60 1.61
C LYS A 34 4.07 1.91 1.57
N VAL A 35 4.23 2.74 2.59
CA VAL A 35 3.57 4.05 2.69
C VAL A 35 4.59 5.18 2.74
N PRO A 36 4.31 6.35 2.15
CA PRO A 36 5.15 7.53 2.32
C PRO A 36 5.17 7.99 3.78
N MET A 37 6.30 8.50 4.27
CA MET A 37 6.41 9.00 5.65
C MET A 37 5.38 10.07 6.00
N ARG A 38 4.94 10.87 5.03
CA ARG A 38 3.90 11.91 5.22
C ARG A 38 2.55 11.35 5.68
N MET A 39 2.25 10.09 5.41
CA MET A 39 1.00 9.46 5.84
C MET A 39 1.05 8.92 7.27
N LEU A 40 2.25 8.77 7.87
CA LEU A 40 2.37 8.34 9.25
C LEU A 40 2.19 9.52 10.20
N ILE A 41 1.25 9.38 11.11
CA ILE A 41 1.06 10.29 12.24
C ILE A 41 1.81 9.66 13.41
N SER A 42 2.92 10.30 13.83
CA SER A 42 3.71 9.85 14.98
C SER A 42 4.29 11.07 15.68
N ASP A 43 4.11 11.14 17.00
CA ASP A 43 4.78 12.11 17.87
C ASP A 43 6.24 11.74 18.16
N TYR A 44 6.66 10.53 17.76
CA TYR A 44 7.97 9.95 18.04
C TYR A 44 8.74 9.66 16.74
N PRO A 45 10.09 9.63 16.80
CA PRO A 45 10.89 9.19 15.66
C PRO A 45 10.57 7.73 15.31
N LEU A 46 10.33 7.49 14.02
CA LEU A 46 10.01 6.17 13.48
C LEU A 46 11.22 5.23 13.62
N LYS A 47 10.98 4.03 14.12
CA LYS A 47 11.97 2.97 14.33
C LYS A 47 11.45 1.64 13.79
N ILE A 48 12.39 0.81 13.32
CA ILE A 48 12.10 -0.57 12.92
C ILE A 48 11.62 -1.33 14.15
N GLY A 49 10.57 -2.15 13.98
CA GLY A 49 9.94 -2.94 15.03
C GLY A 49 8.79 -2.24 15.76
N GLN A 50 8.46 -0.98 15.41
CA GLN A 50 7.31 -0.31 16.01
C GLN A 50 5.99 -0.85 15.46
N GLU A 51 5.02 -1.02 16.36
CA GLU A 51 3.66 -1.39 16.00
C GLU A 51 2.92 -0.17 15.46
N VAL A 52 2.18 -0.39 14.37
CA VAL A 52 1.35 0.62 13.72
C VAL A 52 -0.06 0.08 13.57
N GLY A 53 -1.05 0.92 13.85
CA GLY A 53 -2.46 0.60 13.72
C GLY A 53 -3.12 1.55 12.74
N PHE A 54 -3.97 1.04 11.85
CA PHE A 54 -4.76 1.87 10.94
C PHE A 54 -6.10 1.22 10.63
N ASN A 55 -7.10 2.06 10.34
CA ASN A 55 -8.40 1.60 9.90
C ASN A 55 -8.41 1.52 8.37
N MET A 56 -8.67 0.33 7.84
CA MET A 56 -8.79 0.11 6.40
C MET A 56 -10.19 -0.43 6.07
N SER A 57 -10.80 0.05 4.99
CA SER A 57 -11.98 -0.59 4.41
C SER A 57 -11.56 -1.61 3.35
N TYR A 58 -12.44 -2.55 3.02
CA TYR A 58 -12.18 -3.51 1.94
C TYR A 58 -11.95 -2.80 0.59
N PRO A 59 -10.99 -3.25 -0.24
CA PRO A 59 -10.83 -2.73 -1.58
C PRO A 59 -12.05 -3.05 -2.44
N GLU A 60 -12.65 -2.02 -3.04
CA GLU A 60 -13.82 -2.14 -3.90
C GLU A 60 -13.47 -1.85 -5.35
N VAL A 61 -13.93 -2.72 -6.27
CA VAL A 61 -13.92 -2.43 -7.69
C VAL A 61 -15.07 -1.46 -8.00
N LEU A 62 -14.73 -0.23 -8.37
CA LEU A 62 -15.69 0.86 -8.55
C LEU A 62 -16.52 0.76 -9.84
N SER A 63 -15.94 0.20 -10.90
CA SER A 63 -16.60 0.00 -12.20
C SER A 63 -16.18 -1.34 -12.81
N PRO A 64 -17.09 -2.04 -13.51
CA PRO A 64 -16.73 -3.22 -14.31
C PRO A 64 -15.86 -2.87 -15.54
N GLU A 65 -15.85 -1.60 -15.95
CA GLU A 65 -15.08 -1.15 -17.10
C GLU A 65 -13.60 -1.07 -16.75
N VAL A 66 -12.77 -1.70 -17.58
CA VAL A 66 -11.32 -1.64 -17.44
C VAL A 66 -10.85 -0.26 -17.90
N ASN A 67 -10.00 0.38 -17.11
CA ASN A 67 -9.40 1.64 -17.51
C ASN A 67 -8.32 1.38 -18.58
N GLU A 68 -8.71 1.43 -19.86
CA GLU A 68 -7.87 1.12 -21.02
C GLU A 68 -6.58 1.96 -21.09
N LYS A 69 -6.64 3.21 -20.59
CA LYS A 69 -5.46 4.08 -20.50
C LYS A 69 -4.40 3.52 -19.55
N TYR A 70 -4.82 2.94 -18.43
CA TYR A 70 -3.90 2.33 -17.49
C TYR A 70 -3.35 1.01 -18.01
N VAL A 71 -4.17 0.18 -18.66
CA VAL A 71 -3.72 -1.07 -19.31
C VAL A 71 -2.65 -0.78 -20.36
N SER A 72 -2.91 0.19 -21.25
CA SER A 72 -1.97 0.60 -22.29
C SER A 72 -0.63 1.07 -21.71
N ASN A 73 -0.65 1.75 -20.56
CA ASN A 73 0.58 2.22 -19.90
C ASN A 73 1.36 1.06 -19.25
N ILE A 74 0.67 0.08 -18.67
CA ILE A 74 1.29 -1.12 -18.11
C ILE A 74 1.98 -1.92 -19.22
N GLU A 75 1.31 -2.12 -20.36
CA GLU A 75 1.86 -2.84 -21.50
C GLU A 75 3.11 -2.17 -22.08
N LYS A 76 3.09 -0.83 -22.22
CA LYS A 76 4.28 -0.06 -22.66
C LYS A 76 5.46 -0.20 -21.71
N ARG A 77 5.19 -0.19 -20.39
CA ARG A 77 6.24 -0.32 -19.36
C ARG A 77 6.86 -1.70 -19.38
N ASN A 78 6.02 -2.74 -19.44
CA ASN A 78 6.48 -4.14 -19.52
C ASN A 78 7.26 -4.43 -20.81
N LYS A 79 6.92 -3.77 -21.92
CA LYS A 79 7.68 -3.92 -23.18
C LYS A 79 9.06 -3.27 -23.06
N SER A 80 9.13 -2.08 -22.46
CA SER A 80 10.39 -1.39 -22.21
C SER A 80 11.33 -2.22 -21.33
N ASP A 81 10.82 -2.80 -20.24
CA ASP A 81 11.62 -3.63 -19.32
C ASP A 81 12.14 -4.93 -19.97
N LYS A 82 11.42 -5.48 -20.97
CA LYS A 82 11.85 -6.66 -21.74
C LYS A 82 12.90 -6.37 -22.81
N GLU A 83 13.06 -5.12 -23.23
CA GLU A 83 14.05 -4.71 -24.23
C GLU A 83 15.40 -4.32 -23.59
N VAL A 84 15.48 -4.25 -22.26
CA VAL A 84 16.71 -3.95 -21.49
C VAL A 84 17.32 -5.17 -20.80
N GLU A 85 16.75 -6.37 -20.99
CA GLU A 85 17.29 -7.66 -20.52
C GLU A 85 18.10 -8.38 -21.61
#